data_AF-M5EZF9-F1
#
_entry.id   AF-M5EZF9-F1
#
_cell.length_a   1.000
_cell.length_b   1.000
_cell.length_c   1.000
_cell.angle_alpha   90.00
_cell.angle_beta   90.00
_cell.angle_gamma   90.00
#
_symmetry.space_group_name_H-M   'P 1'
#
loop_
_entity.id
_entity.type
_entity.pdbx_description
1 polymer ?
#
loop_
_entity_poly.entity_id
_entity_poly.type
_entity_poly.pdbx_seq_one_letter_code
_entity_poly.pdbx_strand_id
1 'polypeptide(L)'
;MTPTAAFQAFCNAYAAGNYDAMAALFTDDGVFDAPNIEKPAAGRDAIRKQLRILSHAQKDVSTTIRNSVDAGDKGYIEASFEAAVVGAGGKINGAQVRTDFHLVAAVEMRDGQILRLTEHFDRRPLYPEERQRMWMFNRRTPYWQKTVDAECQEWTVYNNMHFPTIYSRMPYEDYAALVEDVTLWDVGLERQTQIKGPDALAFFDYLSCRDMSKMAVGDCMYALICHDDGTLMADPVCFRPFDDTIWLSHGNADVTFWARGIAMNSKWDVDVSEPDIAPMQVQGPLAQEVLDPITEANLNDLKNYKCVVTKVAGYDAVVSRTGWSGGFGYEVLPLVSSVDGPAIWDAILKAGEPYGLKVTGPIWHRAIERGVTDFNYYMGSGINPLEDIASKFVHLDKPVDFVGKEALKKIKAAGVKRHSVGLFIEAEVPRLEWFWSLRNDKGRVGEVRWAAHSFALNRSLGIAIVDSEIKEGDRVTIETPYGKLAAEVTTIPFVSKSS
;
A
#
# COMPACT_ATOMS: atom_id res chain seq x y z
N MET A 1 27.67 -37.69 20.95
CA MET A 1 28.19 -36.74 19.94
C MET A 1 28.30 -35.37 20.59
N THR A 2 29.11 -34.46 20.05
CA THR A 2 28.99 -33.03 20.42
C THR A 2 27.72 -32.45 19.77
N PRO A 3 27.20 -31.31 20.26
CA PRO A 3 26.03 -30.65 19.67
C PRO A 3 26.21 -30.34 18.16
N THR A 4 27.33 -29.74 17.77
CA THR A 4 27.65 -29.48 16.35
C THR A 4 27.67 -30.77 15.52
N ALA A 5 28.31 -31.83 16.03
CA ALA A 5 28.38 -33.11 15.31
C ALA A 5 27.00 -33.77 15.16
N ALA A 6 26.13 -33.65 16.18
CA ALA A 6 24.77 -34.17 16.13
C ALA A 6 23.90 -33.40 15.13
N PHE A 7 24.02 -32.06 15.09
CA PHE A 7 23.33 -31.24 14.09
C PHE A 7 23.80 -31.55 12.66
N GLN A 8 25.11 -31.70 12.44
CA GLN A 8 25.63 -32.10 11.14
C GLN A 8 25.10 -33.47 10.69
N ALA A 9 25.03 -34.44 11.62
CA ALA A 9 24.44 -35.75 11.33
C ALA A 9 22.95 -35.65 10.97
N PHE A 10 22.20 -34.78 11.66
CA PHE A 10 20.80 -34.50 11.35
C PHE A 10 20.64 -33.92 9.94
N CYS A 11 21.41 -32.88 9.59
CA CYS A 11 21.39 -32.29 8.25
C CYS A 11 21.77 -33.29 7.15
N ASN A 12 22.77 -34.13 7.39
CA ASN A 12 23.19 -35.17 6.44
C ASN A 12 22.08 -36.20 6.20
N ALA A 13 21.38 -36.62 7.26
CA ALA A 13 20.25 -37.52 7.15
C ALA A 13 19.05 -36.86 6.43
N TYR A 14 18.84 -35.55 6.63
CA TYR A 14 17.85 -34.77 5.90
C TYR A 14 18.17 -34.72 4.40
N ALA A 15 19.40 -34.37 4.04
CA ALA A 15 19.85 -34.32 2.65
C ALA A 15 19.66 -35.67 1.92
N ALA A 16 19.81 -36.77 2.65
CA ALA A 16 19.56 -38.13 2.14
C ALA A 16 18.06 -38.53 2.10
N GLY A 17 17.14 -37.66 2.54
CA GLY A 17 15.71 -37.96 2.67
C GLY A 17 15.39 -39.03 3.73
N ASN A 18 16.32 -39.31 4.65
CA ASN A 18 16.21 -40.38 5.63
C ASN A 18 15.71 -39.86 6.98
N TYR A 19 14.41 -39.61 7.07
CA TYR A 19 13.78 -39.12 8.29
C TYR A 19 13.81 -40.11 9.46
N ASP A 20 13.99 -41.41 9.19
CA ASP A 20 14.18 -42.43 10.23
C ASP A 20 15.55 -42.28 10.90
N ALA A 21 16.60 -42.03 10.12
CA ALA A 21 17.93 -41.72 10.65
C ALA A 21 17.96 -40.40 11.41
N MET A 22 17.24 -39.37 10.93
CA MET A 22 17.11 -38.11 11.68
C MET A 22 16.47 -38.33 13.05
N ALA A 23 15.33 -39.04 13.12
CA ALA A 23 14.64 -39.31 14.37
C ALA A 23 15.49 -40.16 15.35
N ALA A 24 16.31 -41.09 14.84
CA ALA A 24 17.19 -41.92 15.65
C ALA A 24 18.29 -41.14 16.39
N LEU A 25 18.60 -39.91 15.97
CA LEU A 25 19.56 -39.03 16.67
C LEU A 25 19.02 -38.49 17.99
N PHE A 26 17.70 -38.49 18.19
CA PHE A 26 17.05 -37.98 19.40
C PHE A 26 16.94 -39.04 20.50
N THR A 27 16.92 -38.60 21.76
CA THR A 27 16.50 -39.44 22.90
C THR A 27 15.03 -39.83 22.76
N ASP A 28 14.58 -40.84 23.51
CA ASP A 28 13.19 -41.32 23.44
C ASP A 28 12.18 -40.23 23.82
N ASP A 29 12.56 -39.33 24.74
CA ASP A 29 11.84 -38.14 25.22
C ASP A 29 12.29 -36.83 24.55
N GLY A 30 13.04 -36.90 23.45
CA GLY A 30 13.62 -35.74 22.79
C GLY A 30 12.57 -34.78 22.23
N VAL A 31 12.96 -33.53 21.96
CA VAL A 31 12.08 -32.48 21.43
C VAL A 31 12.66 -31.86 20.16
N PHE A 32 11.87 -31.82 19.09
CA PHE A 32 12.16 -31.03 17.90
C PHE A 32 11.22 -29.82 17.84
N ASP A 33 11.78 -28.63 17.73
CA ASP A 33 11.05 -27.35 17.68
C ASP A 33 11.55 -26.53 16.50
N ALA A 34 10.67 -26.11 15.60
CA ALA A 34 11.03 -25.35 14.42
C ALA A 34 9.87 -24.43 13.98
N PRO A 35 10.12 -23.31 13.29
CA PRO A 35 9.09 -22.33 12.99
C PRO A 35 8.03 -22.81 11.99
N ASN A 36 8.30 -23.92 11.29
CA ASN A 36 7.41 -24.56 10.32
C ASN A 36 6.58 -25.71 10.93
N ILE A 37 6.66 -25.95 12.24
CA ILE A 37 5.78 -26.87 12.96
C ILE A 37 4.89 -26.11 13.95
N GLU A 38 3.60 -26.46 14.02
CA GLU A 38 2.59 -25.73 14.81
C GLU A 38 2.87 -25.75 16.31
N LYS A 39 3.44 -26.86 16.81
CA LYS A 39 3.85 -27.07 18.20
C LYS A 39 5.11 -27.96 18.24
N PRO A 40 5.98 -27.81 19.25
CA PRO A 40 7.15 -28.68 19.41
C PRO A 40 6.76 -30.16 19.43
N ALA A 41 7.48 -30.98 18.65
CA ALA A 41 7.28 -32.41 18.60
C ALA A 41 8.11 -33.09 19.70
N ALA A 42 7.43 -33.63 20.72
CA ALA A 42 8.06 -34.33 21.83
C ALA A 42 7.92 -35.86 21.68
N GLY A 43 9.03 -36.56 21.85
CA GLY A 43 9.15 -38.00 21.69
C GLY A 43 9.50 -38.44 20.28
N ARG A 44 10.28 -39.52 20.16
CA ARG A 44 10.88 -39.96 18.87
C ARG A 44 9.84 -40.22 17.77
N ASP A 45 8.67 -40.77 18.10
CA ASP A 45 7.60 -41.03 17.12
C ASP A 45 6.96 -39.74 16.59
N ALA A 46 6.75 -38.74 17.46
CA ALA A 46 6.20 -37.45 17.05
C ALA A 46 7.20 -36.70 16.15
N ILE A 47 8.49 -36.71 16.54
CA ILE A 47 9.58 -36.15 15.75
C ILE A 47 9.63 -36.81 14.37
N ARG A 48 9.65 -38.16 14.32
CA ARG A 48 9.65 -38.93 13.06
C ARG A 48 8.49 -38.54 12.14
N LYS A 49 7.28 -38.37 12.69
CA LYS A 49 6.10 -37.97 11.91
C LYS A 49 6.27 -36.59 11.27
N GLN A 50 6.82 -35.61 11.99
CA GLN A 50 7.07 -34.27 11.46
C GLN A 50 8.16 -34.28 10.40
N LEU A 51 9.29 -34.93 10.69
CA LEU A 51 10.41 -35.04 9.75
C LEU A 51 10.01 -35.72 8.44
N ARG A 52 9.15 -36.74 8.49
CA ARG A 52 8.59 -37.37 7.28
C ARG A 52 7.83 -36.38 6.40
N ILE A 53 7.02 -35.49 6.99
CA ILE A 53 6.25 -34.48 6.24
C ILE A 53 7.23 -33.50 5.57
N LEU A 54 8.19 -33.00 6.34
CA LEU A 54 9.19 -32.05 5.86
C LEU A 54 10.06 -32.63 4.74
N SER A 55 10.56 -33.86 4.89
CA SER A 55 11.36 -34.55 3.86
C SER A 55 10.59 -34.86 2.58
N HIS A 56 9.26 -34.99 2.61
CA HIS A 56 8.47 -35.17 1.39
C HIS A 56 8.13 -33.85 0.69
N ALA A 57 8.14 -32.73 1.40
CA ALA A 57 7.87 -31.40 0.84
C ALA A 57 9.07 -30.79 0.09
N GLN A 58 10.26 -31.38 0.25
CA GLN A 58 11.52 -30.81 -0.21
C GLN A 58 12.40 -31.87 -0.89
N LYS A 59 13.26 -31.43 -1.82
CA LYS A 59 14.28 -32.25 -2.48
C LYS A 59 15.53 -31.41 -2.73
N ASP A 60 16.61 -32.06 -3.15
CA ASP A 60 17.89 -31.39 -3.41
C ASP A 60 18.35 -30.55 -2.20
N VAL A 61 18.11 -31.10 -0.99
CA VAL A 61 18.35 -30.42 0.28
C VAL A 61 19.85 -30.35 0.56
N SER A 62 20.32 -29.17 0.94
CA SER A 62 21.69 -28.97 1.40
C SER A 62 21.73 -28.00 2.59
N THR A 63 22.67 -28.24 3.50
CA THR A 63 22.90 -27.37 4.65
C THR A 63 24.38 -27.07 4.76
N THR A 64 24.74 -25.79 4.90
CA THR A 64 26.11 -25.34 5.12
C THR A 64 26.22 -24.67 6.49
N ILE A 65 26.99 -25.27 7.41
CA ILE A 65 27.31 -24.68 8.71
C ILE A 65 28.34 -23.56 8.49
N ARG A 66 28.05 -22.37 8.99
CA ARG A 66 28.92 -21.19 8.90
C ARG A 66 29.75 -21.01 10.15
N ASN A 67 29.09 -21.11 11.30
CA ASN A 67 29.68 -20.92 12.60
C ASN A 67 29.02 -21.86 13.60
N SER A 68 29.77 -22.35 14.58
CA SER A 68 29.19 -23.10 15.68
C SER A 68 29.97 -22.93 16.97
N VAL A 69 29.26 -23.01 18.08
CA VAL A 69 29.83 -22.96 19.43
C VAL A 69 29.25 -24.12 20.22
N ASP A 70 30.12 -25.05 20.64
CA ASP A 70 29.79 -26.14 21.56
C ASP A 70 30.23 -25.76 22.98
N ALA A 71 29.30 -25.80 23.93
CA ALA A 71 29.49 -25.53 25.35
C ALA A 71 28.97 -26.71 26.18
N GLY A 72 29.78 -27.78 26.26
CA GLY A 72 29.41 -29.00 26.96
C GLY A 72 28.32 -29.78 26.23
N ASP A 73 27.15 -29.90 26.86
CA ASP A 73 25.97 -30.56 26.32
C ASP A 73 25.07 -29.63 25.48
N LYS A 74 25.41 -28.34 25.37
CA LYS A 74 24.67 -27.36 24.56
C LYS A 74 25.50 -26.81 23.42
N GLY A 75 24.87 -26.54 22.29
CA GLY A 75 25.53 -25.83 21.20
C GLY A 75 24.59 -24.98 20.37
N TYR A 76 25.15 -23.96 19.75
CA TYR A 76 24.47 -23.04 18.85
C TYR A 76 25.17 -23.07 17.51
N ILE A 77 24.41 -23.33 16.45
CA ILE A 77 24.92 -23.51 15.09
C ILE A 77 24.23 -22.52 14.17
N GLU A 78 25.01 -21.69 13.49
CA GLU A 78 24.53 -20.85 12.40
C GLU A 78 24.73 -21.60 11.07
N ALA A 79 23.67 -21.73 10.29
CA ALA A 79 23.70 -22.45 9.03
C ALA A 79 22.87 -21.77 7.92
N SER A 80 23.19 -22.09 6.68
CA SER A 80 22.32 -21.85 5.52
C SER A 80 21.66 -23.16 5.12
N PHE A 81 20.35 -23.11 4.92
CA PHE A 81 19.55 -24.21 4.40
C PHE A 81 19.11 -23.87 2.99
N GLU A 82 19.20 -24.85 2.09
CA GLU A 82 18.75 -24.73 0.73
C GLU A 82 17.99 -25.99 0.31
N ALA A 83 16.85 -25.83 -0.36
CA ALA A 83 16.12 -26.97 -0.91
C ALA A 83 15.18 -26.55 -2.04
N ALA A 84 14.93 -27.45 -2.99
CA ALA A 84 13.84 -27.30 -3.93
C ALA A 84 12.51 -27.78 -3.34
N VAL A 85 11.44 -27.02 -3.58
CA VAL A 85 10.08 -27.34 -3.10
C VAL A 85 9.41 -28.33 -4.04
N VAL A 86 8.98 -29.46 -3.50
CA VAL A 86 8.25 -30.49 -4.25
C VAL A 86 6.80 -30.04 -4.47
N GLY A 87 6.31 -30.15 -5.71
CA GLY A 87 4.93 -29.81 -6.07
C GLY A 87 4.66 -28.32 -6.32
N ALA A 88 5.64 -27.45 -6.12
CA ALA A 88 5.54 -26.05 -6.53
C ALA A 88 5.78 -25.92 -8.05
N GLY A 89 4.89 -25.22 -8.77
CA GLY A 89 5.04 -25.00 -10.21
C GLY A 89 6.36 -24.29 -10.55
N GLY A 90 6.99 -24.55 -11.70
CA GLY A 90 8.29 -23.94 -12.07
C GLY A 90 8.27 -22.39 -12.14
N LYS A 91 9.44 -21.75 -12.03
CA LYS A 91 9.61 -20.31 -12.32
C LYS A 91 9.46 -20.08 -13.84
N ILE A 92 9.16 -18.85 -14.27
CA ILE A 92 8.96 -18.50 -15.70
C ILE A 92 10.19 -18.86 -16.56
N ASN A 93 11.39 -18.77 -15.99
CA ASN A 93 12.65 -19.15 -16.63
C ASN A 93 12.98 -20.65 -16.54
N GLY A 94 12.06 -21.50 -16.07
CA GLY A 94 12.25 -22.94 -15.91
C GLY A 94 12.98 -23.37 -14.64
N ALA A 95 13.45 -22.43 -13.80
CA ALA A 95 14.10 -22.78 -12.54
C ALA A 95 13.10 -23.37 -11.52
N GLN A 96 13.60 -24.23 -10.63
CA GLN A 96 12.79 -24.80 -9.56
C GLN A 96 12.44 -23.75 -8.50
N VAL A 97 11.33 -23.97 -7.81
CA VAL A 97 11.01 -23.18 -6.60
C VAL A 97 11.89 -23.66 -5.49
N ARG A 98 12.51 -22.73 -4.78
CA ARG A 98 13.44 -23.01 -3.70
C ARG A 98 12.93 -22.44 -2.38
N THR A 99 13.39 -23.01 -1.29
CA THR A 99 13.11 -22.59 0.09
C THR A 99 14.45 -22.42 0.79
N ASP A 100 15.13 -21.34 0.45
CA ASP A 100 16.47 -21.08 0.92
C ASP A 100 16.40 -20.04 2.05
N PHE A 101 17.04 -20.32 3.19
CA PHE A 101 17.05 -19.41 4.34
C PHE A 101 18.29 -19.59 5.22
N HIS A 102 18.61 -18.57 6.02
CA HIS A 102 19.53 -18.70 7.14
C HIS A 102 18.80 -19.23 8.37
N LEU A 103 19.49 -19.99 9.21
CA LEU A 103 18.94 -20.43 10.48
C LEU A 103 19.98 -20.46 11.59
N VAL A 104 19.49 -20.38 12.83
CA VAL A 104 20.24 -20.71 14.04
C VAL A 104 19.60 -21.95 14.67
N ALA A 105 20.38 -22.99 14.89
CA ALA A 105 19.98 -24.19 15.60
C ALA A 105 20.57 -24.20 17.01
N ALA A 106 19.72 -24.34 18.03
CA ALA A 106 20.10 -24.62 19.39
C ALA A 106 19.92 -26.11 19.68
N VAL A 107 21.01 -26.77 20.10
CA VAL A 107 21.06 -28.21 20.33
C VAL A 107 21.41 -28.48 21.78
N GLU A 108 20.60 -29.28 22.46
CA GLU A 108 20.85 -29.80 23.79
C GLU A 108 21.02 -31.32 23.71
N MET A 109 22.06 -31.86 24.33
CA MET A 109 22.45 -33.25 24.26
C MET A 109 22.24 -33.97 25.59
N ARG A 110 21.96 -35.27 25.54
CA ARG A 110 21.99 -36.16 26.71
C ARG A 110 22.46 -37.54 26.30
N ASP A 111 23.43 -38.08 27.02
CA ASP A 111 24.04 -39.41 26.76
C ASP A 111 24.47 -39.62 25.30
N GLY A 112 24.92 -38.54 24.66
CA GLY A 112 25.41 -38.54 23.28
C GLY A 112 24.33 -38.46 22.20
N GLN A 113 23.05 -38.38 22.55
CA GLN A 113 21.89 -38.14 21.67
C GLN A 113 21.31 -36.73 21.86
N ILE A 114 20.49 -36.27 20.91
CA ILE A 114 19.80 -34.98 20.97
C ILE A 114 18.63 -35.07 21.94
N LEU A 115 18.67 -34.29 23.02
CA LEU A 115 17.53 -34.08 23.90
C LEU A 115 16.59 -33.01 23.32
N ARG A 116 17.14 -31.93 22.76
CA ARG A 116 16.35 -30.88 22.12
C ARG A 116 17.09 -30.30 20.92
N LEU A 117 16.38 -30.14 19.81
CA LEU A 117 16.82 -29.35 18.66
C LEU A 117 15.76 -28.27 18.42
N THR A 118 16.16 -27.01 18.56
CA THR A 118 15.33 -25.83 18.26
C THR A 118 15.92 -25.08 17.09
N GLU A 119 15.14 -24.83 16.05
CA GLU A 119 15.57 -24.05 14.90
C GLU A 119 14.89 -22.68 14.89
N HIS A 120 15.64 -21.65 14.49
CA HIS A 120 15.14 -20.30 14.29
C HIS A 120 15.51 -19.86 12.87
N PHE A 121 14.51 -19.57 12.03
CA PHE A 121 14.73 -19.20 10.64
C PHE A 121 14.81 -17.68 10.49
N ASP A 122 15.75 -17.22 9.67
CA ASP A 122 15.71 -15.91 9.06
C ASP A 122 14.67 -15.95 7.92
N ARG A 123 13.58 -15.19 8.09
CA ARG A 123 12.45 -15.20 7.13
C ARG A 123 12.69 -14.33 5.90
N ARG A 124 13.86 -13.70 5.78
CA ARG A 124 14.23 -12.94 4.60
C ARG A 124 14.63 -13.92 3.48
N PRO A 125 14.13 -13.76 2.25
CA PRO A 125 14.57 -14.57 1.12
C PRO A 125 16.08 -14.39 0.89
N LEU A 126 16.79 -15.48 0.57
CA LEU A 126 18.22 -15.42 0.28
C LEU A 126 18.49 -14.68 -1.02
N TYR A 127 17.55 -14.75 -1.97
CA TYR A 127 17.70 -14.11 -3.27
C TYR A 127 16.49 -13.20 -3.60
N PRO A 128 16.71 -12.01 -4.19
CA PRO A 128 15.63 -11.11 -4.62
C PRO A 128 14.59 -11.78 -5.54
N GLU A 129 15.00 -12.75 -6.36
CA GLU A 129 14.14 -13.55 -7.25
C GLU A 129 13.27 -14.61 -6.53
N GLU A 130 13.29 -14.66 -5.21
CA GLU A 130 12.38 -15.46 -4.37
C GLU A 130 11.21 -14.62 -3.82
N ARG A 131 11.20 -13.31 -4.09
CA ARG A 131 10.04 -12.44 -3.81
C ARG A 131 8.81 -12.93 -4.59
N GLN A 132 7.64 -12.69 -3.99
CA GLN A 132 6.32 -13.24 -4.36
C GLN A 132 6.08 -13.35 -5.87
N ARG A 133 5.50 -14.47 -6.32
CA ARG A 133 5.06 -14.63 -7.71
C ARG A 133 3.92 -13.66 -8.00
N MET A 134 4.23 -12.59 -8.71
CA MET A 134 3.22 -11.65 -9.19
C MET A 134 2.50 -12.26 -10.38
N TRP A 135 1.18 -12.40 -10.27
CA TRP A 135 0.34 -12.88 -11.37
C TRP A 135 0.31 -11.86 -12.51
N MET A 136 0.46 -12.33 -13.75
CA MET A 136 0.49 -11.50 -14.97
C MET A 136 -0.85 -10.81 -15.32
N PHE A 137 -1.90 -11.00 -14.52
CA PHE A 137 -3.22 -10.42 -14.75
C PHE A 137 -3.27 -8.91 -14.47
N ASN A 138 -2.37 -8.39 -13.62
CA ASN A 138 -2.30 -6.97 -13.29
C ASN A 138 -1.18 -6.29 -14.07
N ARG A 139 -1.40 -5.02 -14.45
CA ARG A 139 -0.41 -4.21 -15.16
C ARG A 139 0.73 -3.80 -14.24
N ARG A 140 1.87 -3.46 -14.85
CA ARG A 140 3.00 -2.82 -14.17
C ARG A 140 2.99 -1.33 -14.50
N THR A 141 3.42 -0.51 -13.54
CA THR A 141 3.70 0.91 -13.79
C THR A 141 4.94 1.04 -14.67
N PRO A 142 5.16 2.19 -15.34
CA PRO A 142 6.43 2.48 -16.01
C PRO A 142 7.65 2.42 -15.08
N TYR A 143 7.43 2.60 -13.78
CA TYR A 143 8.47 2.65 -12.74
C TYR A 143 8.70 1.30 -12.05
N TRP A 144 8.02 0.23 -12.48
CA TRP A 144 8.09 -1.08 -11.86
C TRP A 144 9.52 -1.53 -11.55
N GLN A 145 10.41 -1.48 -12.55
CA GLN A 145 11.79 -1.91 -12.35
C GLN A 145 12.50 -1.05 -11.30
N LYS A 146 12.22 0.25 -11.26
CA LYS A 146 12.77 1.18 -10.26
C LYS A 146 12.35 0.82 -8.84
N THR A 147 11.11 0.36 -8.66
CA THR A 147 10.63 -0.10 -7.34
C THR A 147 11.29 -1.42 -6.91
N VAL A 148 11.61 -2.29 -7.87
CA VAL A 148 12.37 -3.53 -7.62
C VAL A 148 13.81 -3.20 -7.22
N ASP A 149 14.46 -2.31 -7.98
CA ASP A 149 15.83 -1.85 -7.73
C ASP A 149 15.95 -1.12 -6.38
N ALA A 150 14.90 -0.39 -5.99
CA ALA A 150 14.77 0.24 -4.67
C ALA A 150 14.41 -0.73 -3.53
N GLU A 151 14.42 -2.04 -3.79
CA GLU A 151 14.18 -3.10 -2.82
C GLU A 151 12.79 -3.09 -2.17
N CYS A 152 11.74 -2.78 -2.94
CA CYS A 152 10.37 -2.98 -2.48
C CYS A 152 10.14 -4.47 -2.11
N GLN A 153 9.46 -4.68 -0.99
CA GLN A 153 9.19 -5.98 -0.38
C GLN A 153 7.75 -6.43 -0.62
N GLU A 154 6.78 -5.50 -0.61
CA GLU A 154 5.37 -5.80 -0.82
C GLU A 154 4.74 -4.86 -1.84
N TRP A 155 4.10 -5.47 -2.83
CA TRP A 155 3.15 -4.80 -3.72
C TRP A 155 1.75 -5.31 -3.43
N THR A 156 0.78 -4.40 -3.44
CA THR A 156 -0.64 -4.75 -3.51
C THR A 156 -1.18 -4.54 -4.92
N VAL A 157 -2.47 -4.77 -5.12
CA VAL A 157 -3.17 -4.45 -6.37
C VAL A 157 -4.09 -3.26 -6.12
N TYR A 158 -3.91 -2.23 -6.93
CA TYR A 158 -4.79 -1.07 -6.94
C TYR A 158 -4.87 -0.53 -8.37
N ASN A 159 -6.07 -0.16 -8.80
CA ASN A 159 -6.43 0.30 -10.14
C ASN A 159 -6.00 -0.67 -11.26
N ASN A 160 -6.11 -1.98 -11.01
CA ASN A 160 -5.66 -3.08 -11.89
C ASN A 160 -4.15 -3.04 -12.20
N MET A 161 -3.35 -2.38 -11.36
CA MET A 161 -1.90 -2.31 -11.45
C MET A 161 -1.26 -2.75 -10.14
N HIS A 162 0.00 -3.16 -10.22
CA HIS A 162 0.79 -3.42 -9.04
C HIS A 162 1.19 -2.12 -8.34
N PHE A 163 0.99 -2.06 -7.04
CA PHE A 163 1.20 -0.88 -6.22
C PHE A 163 2.25 -1.15 -5.15
N PRO A 164 3.47 -0.58 -5.23
CA PRO A 164 4.49 -0.75 -4.20
C PRO A 164 4.06 -0.08 -2.89
N THR A 165 4.01 -0.84 -1.80
CA THR A 165 3.54 -0.35 -0.50
C THR A 165 4.58 -0.42 0.61
N ILE A 166 5.41 -1.46 0.64
CA ILE A 166 6.35 -1.69 1.75
C ILE A 166 7.76 -1.91 1.22
N TYR A 167 8.73 -1.24 1.86
CA TYR A 167 10.17 -1.37 1.62
C TYR A 167 10.85 -1.95 2.87
N SER A 168 12.14 -2.28 2.79
CA SER A 168 12.92 -2.97 3.83
C SER A 168 13.24 -2.12 5.09
N ARG A 169 12.31 -1.28 5.56
CA ARG A 169 12.48 -0.35 6.69
C ARG A 169 11.29 -0.41 7.66
N MET A 170 11.50 0.08 8.88
CA MET A 170 10.41 0.20 9.85
C MET A 170 9.43 1.30 9.42
N PRO A 171 8.12 1.15 9.66
CA PRO A 171 7.12 2.13 9.22
C PRO A 171 7.40 3.58 9.67
N TYR A 172 7.97 3.76 10.87
CA TYR A 172 8.34 5.08 11.37
C TYR A 172 9.47 5.73 10.54
N GLU A 173 10.40 4.94 9.99
CA GLU A 173 11.51 5.50 9.19
C GLU A 173 11.04 6.09 7.85
N ASP A 174 10.03 5.47 7.23
CA ASP A 174 9.37 6.02 6.05
C ASP A 174 8.57 7.25 6.44
N TYR A 175 7.81 7.19 7.54
CA TYR A 175 7.04 8.32 8.06
C TYR A 175 7.93 9.54 8.35
N ALA A 176 9.05 9.34 9.03
CA ALA A 176 10.02 10.39 9.34
C ALA A 176 10.61 10.98 8.04
N ALA A 177 10.97 10.15 7.07
CA ALA A 177 11.47 10.64 5.78
C ALA A 177 10.44 11.53 5.04
N LEU A 178 9.14 11.23 5.14
CA LEU A 178 8.11 12.08 4.56
C LEU A 178 7.92 13.40 5.31
N VAL A 179 7.99 13.38 6.65
CA VAL A 179 7.68 14.55 7.47
C VAL A 179 8.87 15.49 7.63
N GLU A 180 10.09 14.95 7.68
CA GLU A 180 11.32 15.67 7.98
C GLU A 180 12.19 15.91 6.73
N ASP A 181 12.14 15.00 5.74
CA ASP A 181 13.05 14.98 4.59
C ASP A 181 12.28 15.04 3.24
N VAL A 182 12.46 14.01 2.40
CA VAL A 182 11.81 13.83 1.11
C VAL A 182 11.71 12.35 0.74
N THR A 183 10.61 12.00 0.08
CA THR A 183 10.30 10.66 -0.40
C THR A 183 9.91 10.68 -1.87
N LEU A 184 10.19 9.58 -2.58
CA LEU A 184 9.77 9.36 -3.96
C LEU A 184 8.86 8.14 -4.05
N TRP A 185 7.66 8.31 -4.60
CA TRP A 185 6.64 7.27 -4.70
C TRP A 185 6.33 6.94 -6.15
N ASP A 186 6.28 5.64 -6.46
CA ASP A 186 5.60 5.15 -7.66
C ASP A 186 4.10 5.10 -7.39
N VAL A 187 3.40 6.09 -7.93
CA VAL A 187 1.93 6.15 -7.98
C VAL A 187 1.44 6.07 -9.42
N GLY A 188 2.23 5.47 -10.33
CA GLY A 188 1.88 5.36 -11.75
C GLY A 188 0.61 4.54 -12.00
N LEU A 189 0.12 3.86 -10.95
CA LEU A 189 -1.19 3.21 -10.91
C LEU A 189 -2.36 4.19 -10.95
N GLU A 190 -2.18 5.46 -10.61
CA GLU A 190 -3.22 6.48 -10.76
C GLU A 190 -3.28 6.87 -12.24
N ARG A 191 -3.90 5.98 -13.02
CA ARG A 191 -4.07 6.13 -14.46
C ARG A 191 -4.82 7.42 -14.74
N GLN A 192 -4.38 8.14 -15.77
CA GLN A 192 -5.06 9.34 -16.19
C GLN A 192 -6.22 8.98 -17.12
N THR A 193 -7.42 9.40 -16.77
CA THR A 193 -8.47 9.54 -17.79
C THR A 193 -8.28 10.88 -18.47
N GLN A 194 -7.93 10.88 -19.75
CA GLN A 194 -7.85 12.09 -20.56
C GLN A 194 -9.19 12.36 -21.24
N ILE A 195 -9.67 13.59 -21.10
CA ILE A 195 -10.76 14.16 -21.87
C ILE A 195 -10.15 15.28 -22.71
N LYS A 196 -10.17 15.13 -24.04
CA LYS A 196 -9.57 16.08 -24.97
C LYS A 196 -10.57 16.55 -26.01
N GLY A 197 -10.65 17.85 -26.25
CA GLY A 197 -11.52 18.44 -27.24
C GLY A 197 -12.04 19.82 -26.83
N PRO A 198 -12.75 20.52 -27.73
CA PRO A 198 -13.29 21.86 -27.46
C PRO A 198 -14.26 21.88 -26.28
N ASP A 199 -14.97 20.77 -26.02
CA ASP A 199 -15.94 20.66 -24.94
C ASP A 199 -15.37 20.04 -23.65
N ALA A 200 -14.05 19.79 -23.56
CA ALA A 200 -13.44 19.02 -22.47
C ALA A 200 -13.82 19.53 -21.06
N LEU A 201 -13.74 20.85 -20.84
CA LEU A 201 -14.09 21.43 -19.54
C LEU A 201 -15.60 21.33 -19.25
N ALA A 202 -16.45 21.59 -20.24
CA ALA A 202 -17.90 21.55 -20.08
C ALA A 202 -18.40 20.12 -19.85
N PHE A 203 -17.81 19.15 -20.54
CA PHE A 203 -18.07 17.73 -20.30
C PHE A 203 -17.61 17.33 -18.91
N PHE A 204 -16.41 17.71 -18.48
CA PHE A 204 -15.93 17.41 -17.13
C PHE A 204 -16.79 18.05 -16.03
N ASP A 205 -17.24 19.30 -16.21
CA ASP A 205 -18.18 19.94 -15.29
C ASP A 205 -19.51 19.18 -15.19
N TYR A 206 -19.97 18.54 -16.28
CA TYR A 206 -21.14 17.66 -16.25
C TYR A 206 -20.88 16.34 -15.50
N LEU A 207 -19.66 15.81 -15.52
CA LEU A 207 -19.33 14.56 -14.81
C LEU A 207 -19.20 14.75 -13.29
N SER A 208 -18.80 15.93 -12.81
CA SER A 208 -18.54 16.16 -11.39
C SER A 208 -19.66 16.94 -10.69
N CYS A 209 -19.89 16.63 -9.40
CA CYS A 209 -20.77 17.42 -8.55
C CYS A 209 -20.11 18.69 -7.98
N ARG A 210 -18.81 18.89 -8.20
CA ARG A 210 -18.11 20.16 -7.94
C ARG A 210 -18.23 21.08 -9.15
N ASP A 211 -18.34 22.39 -8.93
CA ASP A 211 -18.35 23.39 -10.01
C ASP A 211 -16.93 23.53 -10.59
N MET A 212 -16.76 23.08 -11.84
CA MET A 212 -15.49 23.12 -12.57
C MET A 212 -15.42 24.28 -13.56
N SER A 213 -16.49 25.07 -13.72
CA SER A 213 -16.61 26.10 -14.77
C SER A 213 -15.49 27.15 -14.77
N LYS A 214 -14.80 27.31 -13.64
CA LYS A 214 -13.71 28.28 -13.44
C LYS A 214 -12.31 27.66 -13.42
N MET A 215 -12.19 26.37 -13.72
CA MET A 215 -10.89 25.69 -13.76
C MET A 215 -10.08 26.23 -14.94
N ALA A 216 -9.06 27.05 -14.66
CA ALA A 216 -8.17 27.64 -15.67
C ALA A 216 -7.07 26.65 -16.09
N VAL A 217 -6.39 26.92 -17.20
CA VAL A 217 -5.17 26.18 -17.54
C VAL A 217 -4.13 26.36 -16.43
N GLY A 218 -3.49 25.27 -16.04
CA GLY A 218 -2.60 25.20 -14.88
C GLY A 218 -3.32 24.97 -13.56
N ASP A 219 -4.64 24.81 -13.53
CA ASP A 219 -5.35 24.42 -12.30
C ASP A 219 -5.32 22.91 -12.10
N CYS A 220 -5.20 22.51 -10.84
CA CYS A 220 -5.63 21.21 -10.38
C CYS A 220 -6.86 21.35 -9.48
N MET A 221 -7.73 20.35 -9.42
CA MET A 221 -8.85 20.33 -8.49
C MET A 221 -9.16 18.91 -8.00
N TYR A 222 -9.51 18.77 -6.73
CA TYR A 222 -10.11 17.55 -6.21
C TYR A 222 -11.59 17.48 -6.60
N ALA A 223 -11.97 16.46 -7.35
CA ALA A 223 -13.34 16.29 -7.84
C ALA A 223 -14.06 15.19 -7.08
N LEU A 224 -15.39 15.25 -7.10
CA LEU A 224 -16.26 14.17 -6.66
C LEU A 224 -17.17 13.82 -7.84
N ILE A 225 -17.17 12.55 -8.22
CA ILE A 225 -17.97 12.00 -9.32
C ILE A 225 -18.91 10.98 -8.70
N CYS A 226 -20.20 11.11 -8.98
CA CYS A 226 -21.21 10.20 -8.47
C CYS A 226 -21.94 9.47 -9.60
N HIS A 227 -22.54 8.34 -9.24
CA HIS A 227 -23.53 7.66 -10.06
C HIS A 227 -24.82 8.50 -10.19
N ASP A 228 -25.70 8.10 -11.10
CA ASP A 228 -26.99 8.74 -11.34
C ASP A 228 -27.94 8.67 -10.13
N ASP A 229 -27.77 7.66 -9.28
CA ASP A 229 -28.45 7.52 -7.99
C ASP A 229 -27.85 8.40 -6.85
N GLY A 230 -26.79 9.16 -7.15
CA GLY A 230 -26.11 10.06 -6.22
C GLY A 230 -25.07 9.40 -5.31
N THR A 231 -24.79 8.10 -5.44
CA THR A 231 -23.71 7.44 -4.68
C THR A 231 -22.33 7.80 -5.24
N LEU A 232 -21.31 7.90 -4.38
CA LEU A 232 -19.95 8.29 -4.77
C LEU A 232 -19.28 7.18 -5.60
N MET A 233 -18.78 7.53 -6.78
CA MET A 233 -18.15 6.60 -7.73
C MET A 233 -16.64 6.77 -7.78
N ALA A 234 -16.16 8.02 -7.83
CA ALA A 234 -14.75 8.35 -7.92
C ALA A 234 -14.47 9.74 -7.34
N ASP A 235 -13.24 9.96 -6.89
CA ASP A 235 -12.79 11.19 -6.26
C ASP A 235 -11.42 11.69 -6.81
N PRO A 236 -11.29 11.87 -8.14
CA PRO A 236 -9.98 12.10 -8.74
C PRO A 236 -9.39 13.47 -8.38
N VAL A 237 -8.06 13.54 -8.34
CA VAL A 237 -7.35 14.80 -8.57
C VAL A 237 -7.32 15.05 -10.07
N CYS A 238 -7.77 16.23 -10.47
CA CYS A 238 -7.97 16.59 -11.86
C CYS A 238 -7.00 17.70 -12.25
N PHE A 239 -6.53 17.68 -13.50
CA PHE A 239 -5.53 18.61 -14.04
C PHE A 239 -6.08 19.24 -15.32
N ARG A 240 -5.84 20.53 -15.52
CA ARG A 240 -6.05 21.21 -16.81
C ARG A 240 -4.70 21.71 -17.35
N PRO A 241 -3.86 20.81 -17.88
CA PRO A 241 -2.51 21.19 -18.34
C PRO A 241 -2.53 22.00 -19.64
N PHE A 242 -3.55 21.82 -20.48
CA PHE A 242 -3.72 22.52 -21.76
C PHE A 242 -5.15 23.04 -21.90
N ASP A 243 -5.37 23.95 -22.86
CA ASP A 243 -6.67 24.60 -23.05
C ASP A 243 -7.81 23.60 -23.33
N ASP A 244 -7.52 22.56 -24.11
CA ASP A 244 -8.46 21.56 -24.63
C ASP A 244 -8.36 20.21 -23.92
N THR A 245 -7.62 20.11 -22.81
CA THR A 245 -7.27 18.82 -22.20
C THR A 245 -7.51 18.84 -20.70
N ILE A 246 -8.25 17.84 -20.21
CA ILE A 246 -8.43 17.54 -18.79
C ILE A 246 -7.89 16.13 -18.52
N TRP A 247 -7.13 15.97 -17.44
CA TRP A 247 -6.76 14.65 -16.90
C TRP A 247 -7.42 14.41 -15.56
N LEU A 248 -7.90 13.19 -15.33
CA LEU A 248 -8.46 12.73 -14.07
C LEU A 248 -7.57 11.61 -13.54
N SER A 249 -6.79 11.89 -12.50
CA SER A 249 -5.99 10.89 -11.76
C SER A 249 -6.91 10.19 -10.78
N HIS A 250 -7.30 8.95 -11.07
CA HIS A 250 -8.32 8.22 -10.33
C HIS A 250 -7.81 6.90 -9.73
N GLY A 251 -8.48 6.49 -8.66
CA GLY A 251 -8.30 5.16 -8.05
C GLY A 251 -8.95 4.03 -8.83
N ASN A 252 -9.41 2.99 -8.13
CA ASN A 252 -9.90 1.74 -8.75
C ASN A 252 -11.17 1.86 -9.60
N ALA A 253 -11.83 3.02 -9.63
CA ALA A 253 -12.95 3.25 -10.53
C ALA A 253 -12.46 3.32 -11.99
N ASP A 254 -13.16 2.66 -12.93
CA ASP A 254 -12.87 2.80 -14.36
C ASP A 254 -13.56 4.05 -14.94
N VAL A 255 -13.05 5.22 -14.55
CA VAL A 255 -13.57 6.51 -14.99
C VAL A 255 -13.41 6.68 -16.51
N THR A 256 -12.36 6.11 -17.11
CA THR A 256 -12.14 6.17 -18.56
C THR A 256 -13.27 5.47 -19.31
N PHE A 257 -13.58 4.22 -18.96
CA PHE A 257 -14.63 3.46 -19.65
C PHE A 257 -16.01 4.09 -19.43
N TRP A 258 -16.29 4.53 -18.20
CA TRP A 258 -17.55 5.19 -17.86
C TRP A 258 -17.74 6.51 -18.63
N ALA A 259 -16.74 7.40 -18.61
CA ALA A 259 -16.80 8.69 -19.29
C ALA A 259 -16.89 8.51 -20.82
N ARG A 260 -16.19 7.52 -21.39
CA ARG A 260 -16.35 7.12 -22.81
C ARG A 260 -17.79 6.76 -23.13
N GLY A 261 -18.42 5.92 -22.31
CA GLY A 261 -19.80 5.51 -22.51
C GLY A 261 -20.77 6.69 -22.52
N ILE A 262 -20.57 7.68 -21.64
CA ILE A 262 -21.36 8.92 -21.64
C ILE A 262 -21.08 9.74 -22.90
N ALA A 263 -19.81 9.94 -23.26
CA ALA A 263 -19.42 10.75 -24.41
C ALA A 263 -20.00 10.20 -25.73
N MET A 264 -19.94 8.88 -25.95
CA MET A 264 -20.33 8.19 -27.20
C MET A 264 -21.74 8.50 -27.71
N ASN A 265 -22.68 8.84 -26.83
CA ASN A 265 -24.07 9.14 -27.20
C ASN A 265 -24.53 10.49 -26.65
N SER A 266 -23.60 11.43 -26.55
CA SER A 266 -23.86 12.78 -26.03
C SER A 266 -23.69 13.84 -27.12
N LYS A 267 -23.91 15.10 -26.72
CA LYS A 267 -23.70 16.28 -27.56
C LYS A 267 -22.26 16.80 -27.58
N TRP A 268 -21.39 16.23 -26.75
CA TRP A 268 -20.07 16.79 -26.46
C TRP A 268 -19.05 16.37 -27.52
N ASP A 269 -18.28 17.33 -28.04
CA ASP A 269 -17.15 17.07 -28.94
C ASP A 269 -15.87 16.84 -28.10
N VAL A 270 -15.68 15.59 -27.68
CA VAL A 270 -14.55 15.14 -26.87
C VAL A 270 -14.09 13.75 -27.28
N ASP A 271 -12.79 13.52 -27.25
CA ASP A 271 -12.16 12.21 -27.18
C ASP A 271 -11.83 11.87 -25.73
N VAL A 272 -12.19 10.66 -25.30
CA VAL A 272 -11.88 10.17 -23.97
C VAL A 272 -10.97 8.95 -24.10
N SER A 273 -9.81 9.00 -23.46
CA SER A 273 -8.75 7.98 -23.60
C SER A 273 -7.95 7.80 -22.30
N GLU A 274 -7.12 6.76 -22.24
CA GLU A 274 -6.05 6.61 -21.24
C GLU A 274 -4.71 6.92 -21.94
N PRO A 275 -4.05 8.07 -21.66
CA PRO A 275 -2.76 8.40 -22.26
C PRO A 275 -1.60 7.72 -21.52
N ASP A 276 -0.40 7.71 -22.11
CA ASP A 276 0.85 7.24 -21.48
C ASP A 276 1.41 8.27 -20.48
N ILE A 277 0.63 8.55 -19.45
CA ILE A 277 0.94 9.51 -18.41
C ILE A 277 0.71 8.82 -17.07
N ALA A 278 1.79 8.64 -16.31
CA ALA A 278 1.80 7.93 -15.04
C ALA A 278 2.51 8.81 -14.00
N PRO A 279 1.83 9.27 -12.95
CA PRO A 279 2.45 10.15 -11.96
C PRO A 279 3.49 9.42 -11.12
N MET A 280 4.51 10.16 -10.69
CA MET A 280 5.33 9.85 -9.52
C MET A 280 5.20 11.00 -8.53
N GLN A 281 5.27 10.74 -7.22
CA GLN A 281 5.18 11.80 -6.21
C GLN A 281 6.53 12.02 -5.53
N VAL A 282 6.97 13.27 -5.47
CA VAL A 282 8.10 13.71 -4.65
C VAL A 282 7.53 14.47 -3.46
N GLN A 283 7.50 13.85 -2.29
CA GLN A 283 6.73 14.32 -1.13
C GLN A 283 7.64 14.54 0.07
N GLY A 284 7.40 15.60 0.83
CA GLY A 284 8.17 16.01 2.00
C GLY A 284 8.67 17.45 1.90
N PRO A 285 9.08 18.07 3.02
CA PRO A 285 9.50 19.48 3.06
C PRO A 285 10.65 19.80 2.11
N LEU A 286 11.54 18.84 1.81
CA LEU A 286 12.69 19.04 0.91
C LEU A 286 12.39 18.71 -0.57
N ALA A 287 11.13 18.43 -0.92
CA ALA A 287 10.74 18.04 -2.27
C ALA A 287 11.05 19.12 -3.32
N GLN A 288 11.00 20.39 -2.94
CA GLN A 288 11.28 21.49 -3.85
C GLN A 288 12.78 21.57 -4.16
N GLU A 289 13.62 21.45 -3.14
CA GLU A 289 15.07 21.48 -3.24
C GLU A 289 15.60 20.35 -4.14
N VAL A 290 14.91 19.20 -4.15
CA VAL A 290 15.20 18.09 -5.06
C VAL A 290 14.81 18.39 -6.50
N LEU A 291 13.65 19.01 -6.74
CA LEU A 291 13.10 19.19 -8.08
C LEU A 291 13.60 20.47 -8.79
N ASP A 292 13.83 21.56 -8.06
CA ASP A 292 14.29 22.85 -8.61
C ASP A 292 15.53 22.72 -9.52
N PRO A 293 16.62 22.01 -9.16
CA PRO A 293 17.83 21.96 -10.01
C PRO A 293 17.65 21.17 -11.31
N ILE A 294 16.59 20.37 -11.42
CA ILE A 294 16.33 19.51 -12.58
C ILE A 294 15.06 19.92 -13.34
N THR A 295 14.38 20.98 -12.94
CA THR A 295 13.12 21.43 -13.55
C THR A 295 13.29 22.82 -14.19
N GLU A 296 12.83 23.00 -15.43
CA GLU A 296 12.98 24.29 -16.13
C GLU A 296 12.04 25.38 -15.60
N ALA A 297 10.87 24.99 -15.08
CA ALA A 297 9.91 25.93 -14.51
C ALA A 297 10.31 26.30 -13.07
N ASN A 298 10.08 27.56 -12.68
CA ASN A 298 10.24 28.00 -11.30
C ASN A 298 9.14 27.43 -10.40
N LEU A 299 9.46 26.43 -9.58
CA LEU A 299 8.47 25.79 -8.70
C LEU A 299 8.11 26.64 -7.48
N ASN A 300 8.93 27.63 -7.11
CA ASN A 300 8.62 28.57 -6.02
C ASN A 300 7.26 29.27 -6.20
N ASP A 301 6.90 29.55 -7.45
CA ASP A 301 5.67 30.25 -7.80
C ASP A 301 4.46 29.31 -7.93
N LEU A 302 4.69 27.99 -7.91
CA LEU A 302 3.64 26.99 -8.08
C LEU A 302 2.82 26.84 -6.79
N LYS A 303 1.61 27.39 -6.82
CA LYS A 303 0.68 27.35 -5.68
C LYS A 303 0.05 25.97 -5.52
N ASN A 304 -0.42 25.67 -4.31
CA ASN A 304 -1.13 24.42 -4.02
C ASN A 304 -2.31 24.22 -5.00
N TYR A 305 -2.49 23.00 -5.51
CA TYR A 305 -3.47 22.68 -6.57
C TYR A 305 -3.27 23.50 -7.86
N LYS A 306 -2.01 23.72 -8.25
CA LYS A 306 -1.63 24.20 -9.58
C LYS A 306 -0.68 23.20 -10.24
N CYS A 307 -0.67 23.20 -11.56
CA CYS A 307 0.28 22.49 -12.39
C CYS A 307 0.91 23.40 -13.44
N VAL A 308 2.04 22.98 -13.96
CA VAL A 308 2.78 23.65 -15.03
C VAL A 308 3.33 22.61 -16.00
N VAL A 309 3.17 22.87 -17.29
CA VAL A 309 3.84 22.10 -18.35
C VAL A 309 5.28 22.61 -18.47
N THR A 310 6.26 21.73 -18.34
CA THR A 310 7.68 22.08 -18.29
C THR A 310 8.56 20.91 -18.73
N LYS A 311 9.88 21.03 -18.55
CA LYS A 311 10.81 19.92 -18.65
C LYS A 311 11.39 19.56 -17.29
N VAL A 312 11.50 18.26 -17.03
CA VAL A 312 12.20 17.70 -15.87
C VAL A 312 13.30 16.79 -16.38
N ALA A 313 14.55 17.04 -15.99
CA ALA A 313 15.75 16.38 -16.50
C ALA A 313 15.84 16.41 -18.05
N GLY A 314 15.29 17.46 -18.68
CA GLY A 314 15.24 17.64 -20.14
C GLY A 314 14.05 17.00 -20.86
N TYR A 315 13.24 16.20 -20.17
CA TYR A 315 12.07 15.50 -20.71
C TYR A 315 10.77 16.27 -20.44
N ASP A 316 9.83 16.26 -21.38
CA ASP A 316 8.57 16.98 -21.24
C ASP A 316 7.67 16.33 -20.17
N ALA A 317 7.21 17.14 -19.22
CA ALA A 317 6.41 16.70 -18.09
C ALA A 317 5.43 17.78 -17.65
N VAL A 318 4.41 17.38 -16.91
CA VAL A 318 3.63 18.27 -16.06
C VAL A 318 4.10 18.11 -14.63
N VAL A 319 4.42 19.21 -13.98
CA VAL A 319 4.71 19.24 -12.53
C VAL A 319 3.54 19.90 -11.83
N SER A 320 3.05 19.30 -10.75
CA SER A 320 1.95 19.84 -9.98
C SER A 320 2.26 19.89 -8.50
N ARG A 321 1.67 20.85 -7.78
CA ARG A 321 1.73 20.91 -6.32
C ARG A 321 0.49 20.24 -5.73
N THR A 322 0.46 18.91 -5.85
CA THR A 322 -0.52 17.98 -5.29
C THR A 322 0.18 16.77 -4.66
N GLY A 323 -0.59 15.86 -4.06
CA GLY A 323 -0.07 14.64 -3.47
C GLY A 323 -1.02 14.02 -2.46
N TRP A 324 -0.89 12.71 -2.25
CA TRP A 324 -1.74 11.96 -1.31
C TRP A 324 -1.22 11.99 0.14
N SER A 325 -0.01 12.51 0.36
CA SER A 325 0.61 12.63 1.69
C SER A 325 -0.18 13.51 2.67
N GLY A 326 -1.03 14.41 2.15
CA GLY A 326 -1.64 15.49 2.92
C GLY A 326 -0.63 16.52 3.45
N GLY A 327 0.62 16.46 2.99
CA GLY A 327 1.72 17.37 3.30
C GLY A 327 2.16 18.22 2.10
N PHE A 328 3.38 18.74 2.16
CA PHE A 328 4.01 19.45 1.04
C PHE A 328 4.68 18.45 0.09
N GLY A 329 4.62 18.74 -1.20
CA GLY A 329 5.21 17.90 -2.22
C GLY A 329 4.72 18.28 -3.62
N TYR A 330 5.21 17.52 -4.58
CA TYR A 330 4.87 17.64 -5.98
C TYR A 330 4.55 16.27 -6.59
N GLU A 331 3.80 16.30 -7.68
CA GLU A 331 3.72 15.18 -8.61
C GLU A 331 4.41 15.55 -9.91
N VAL A 332 5.15 14.60 -10.48
CA VAL A 332 5.77 14.71 -11.80
C VAL A 332 5.07 13.71 -12.72
N LEU A 333 4.51 14.22 -13.81
CA LEU A 333 3.75 13.47 -14.80
C LEU A 333 4.47 13.57 -16.16
N PRO A 334 5.36 12.63 -16.50
CA PRO A 334 6.01 12.63 -17.81
C PRO A 334 4.99 12.47 -18.93
N LEU A 335 5.14 13.23 -20.02
CA LEU A 335 4.20 13.17 -21.15
C LEU A 335 4.30 11.88 -21.97
N VAL A 336 5.41 11.13 -21.80
CA VAL A 336 5.64 9.79 -22.36
C VAL A 336 6.23 8.89 -21.28
N SER A 337 5.40 8.53 -20.29
CA SER A 337 5.86 7.90 -19.05
C SER A 337 6.54 6.55 -19.25
N SER A 338 6.08 5.73 -20.20
CA SER A 338 6.69 4.43 -20.50
C SER A 338 8.12 4.51 -21.03
N VAL A 339 8.52 5.66 -21.60
CA VAL A 339 9.85 5.88 -22.20
C VAL A 339 10.71 6.78 -21.31
N ASP A 340 10.21 7.94 -20.93
CA ASP A 340 10.99 9.00 -20.28
C ASP A 340 10.95 8.89 -18.75
N GLY A 341 9.88 8.31 -18.22
CA GLY A 341 9.64 8.17 -16.79
C GLY A 341 10.80 7.55 -16.00
N PRO A 342 11.38 6.41 -16.44
CA PRO A 342 12.55 5.82 -15.78
C PRO A 342 13.77 6.75 -15.69
N ALA A 343 14.00 7.59 -16.70
CA ALA A 343 15.13 8.52 -16.71
C ALA A 343 14.88 9.71 -15.76
N ILE A 344 13.65 10.23 -15.74
CA ILE A 344 13.22 11.27 -14.78
C ILE A 344 13.34 10.74 -13.35
N TRP A 345 12.90 9.51 -13.10
CA TRP A 345 13.02 8.85 -11.79
C TRP A 345 14.48 8.81 -11.32
N ASP A 346 15.41 8.35 -12.16
CA ASP A 346 16.83 8.30 -11.82
C ASP A 346 17.43 9.69 -11.55
N ALA A 347 16.98 10.71 -12.31
CA ALA A 347 17.41 12.08 -12.10
C ALA A 347 16.92 12.64 -10.75
N ILE A 348 15.68 12.32 -10.35
CA ILE A 348 15.14 12.69 -9.03
C ILE A 348 15.90 11.99 -7.91
N LEU A 349 16.18 10.69 -8.04
CA LEU A 349 17.00 9.97 -7.06
C LEU A 349 18.35 10.64 -6.86
N LYS A 350 19.05 10.92 -7.96
CA LYS A 350 20.36 11.57 -7.94
C LYS A 350 20.32 12.98 -7.32
N ALA A 351 19.31 13.78 -7.68
CA ALA A 351 19.12 15.11 -7.09
C ALA A 351 18.76 15.04 -5.60
N GLY A 352 18.11 13.96 -5.17
CA GLY A 352 17.70 13.70 -3.80
C GLY A 352 18.78 13.15 -2.87
N GLU A 353 19.90 12.64 -3.39
CA GLU A 353 21.00 12.06 -2.59
C GLU A 353 21.49 12.98 -1.46
N PRO A 354 21.73 14.30 -1.66
CA PRO A 354 22.18 15.20 -0.60
C PRO A 354 21.14 15.44 0.51
N TYR A 355 19.87 15.15 0.22
CA TYR A 355 18.72 15.39 1.09
C TYR A 355 18.20 14.10 1.75
N GLY A 356 18.92 12.98 1.60
CA GLY A 356 18.53 11.71 2.20
C GLY A 356 17.25 11.11 1.60
N LEU A 357 16.93 11.43 0.34
CA LEU A 357 15.71 10.97 -0.32
C LEU A 357 15.55 9.44 -0.21
N LYS A 358 14.36 9.01 0.20
CA LYS A 358 14.00 7.58 0.26
C LYS A 358 12.90 7.25 -0.75
N VAL A 359 13.06 6.15 -1.48
CA VAL A 359 11.94 5.54 -2.20
C VAL A 359 11.07 4.82 -1.20
N THR A 360 9.79 5.18 -1.12
CA THR A 360 8.81 4.57 -0.21
C THR A 360 7.52 4.27 -0.95
N GLY A 361 6.61 3.51 -0.31
CA GLY A 361 5.21 3.53 -0.69
C GLY A 361 4.51 4.77 -0.11
N PRO A 362 3.28 5.09 -0.56
CA PRO A 362 2.47 6.11 0.08
C PRO A 362 2.20 5.81 1.55
N ILE A 363 2.37 6.82 2.39
CA ILE A 363 2.39 6.65 3.85
C ILE A 363 1.01 6.95 4.43
N TRP A 364 0.17 5.90 4.48
CA TRP A 364 -1.23 6.02 4.93
C TRP A 364 -1.36 6.56 6.36
N HIS A 365 -0.38 6.32 7.24
CA HIS A 365 -0.36 6.89 8.59
C HIS A 365 -0.53 8.41 8.53
N ARG A 366 0.24 9.06 7.66
CA ARG A 366 0.21 10.51 7.48
C ARG A 366 -1.06 10.96 6.73
N ALA A 367 -1.49 10.22 5.72
CA ALA A 367 -2.73 10.53 5.00
C ALA A 367 -3.95 10.52 5.94
N ILE A 368 -4.06 9.52 6.82
CA ILE A 368 -5.15 9.39 7.81
C ILE A 368 -5.11 10.53 8.82
N GLU A 369 -3.93 10.87 9.37
CA GLU A 369 -3.76 12.03 10.25
C GLU A 369 -4.27 13.33 9.62
N ARG A 370 -4.11 13.45 8.28
CA ARG A 370 -4.53 14.58 7.46
C ARG A 370 -5.96 14.50 6.95
N GLY A 371 -6.67 13.41 7.22
CA GLY A 371 -8.02 13.20 6.70
C GLY A 371 -8.08 12.98 5.19
N VAL A 372 -6.99 12.53 4.58
CA VAL A 372 -6.94 12.15 3.18
C VAL A 372 -7.43 10.71 3.08
N THR A 373 -8.48 10.49 2.28
CA THR A 373 -9.08 9.18 2.02
C THR A 373 -8.67 8.66 0.64
N ASP A 374 -9.17 7.49 0.25
CA ASP A 374 -8.93 6.85 -1.03
C ASP A 374 -10.22 6.19 -1.58
N PHE A 375 -10.12 5.53 -2.72
CA PHE A 375 -11.25 4.81 -3.31
C PHE A 375 -11.87 3.75 -2.36
N ASN A 376 -11.03 3.06 -1.59
CA ASN A 376 -11.50 2.00 -0.69
C ASN A 376 -12.34 2.56 0.46
N TYR A 377 -12.15 3.82 0.83
CA TYR A 377 -12.95 4.49 1.84
C TYR A 377 -14.46 4.44 1.54
N TYR A 378 -14.88 4.63 0.29
CA TYR A 378 -16.30 4.65 -0.09
C TYR A 378 -16.76 3.40 -0.85
N MET A 379 -15.86 2.57 -1.36
CA MET A 379 -16.22 1.35 -2.09
C MET A 379 -17.17 0.45 -1.29
N GLY A 380 -18.37 0.20 -1.82
CA GLY A 380 -19.36 -0.68 -1.21
C GLY A 380 -20.07 -0.12 0.04
N SER A 381 -19.81 1.13 0.44
CA SER A 381 -20.51 1.76 1.57
C SER A 381 -21.87 2.37 1.18
N GLY A 382 -22.08 2.59 -0.13
CA GLY A 382 -23.23 3.34 -0.65
C GLY A 382 -23.27 4.79 -0.17
N ILE A 383 -22.13 5.35 0.25
CA ILE A 383 -22.03 6.76 0.67
C ILE A 383 -22.31 7.69 -0.52
N ASN A 384 -22.96 8.81 -0.26
CA ASN A 384 -23.10 9.89 -1.24
C ASN A 384 -22.16 11.07 -0.90
N PRO A 385 -21.77 11.91 -1.88
CA PRO A 385 -20.90 13.07 -1.68
C PRO A 385 -21.30 14.03 -0.54
N LEU A 386 -22.58 14.11 -0.14
CA LEU A 386 -23.01 14.98 0.96
C LEU A 386 -22.70 14.39 2.35
N GLU A 387 -22.44 13.09 2.43
CA GLU A 387 -22.04 12.37 3.64
C GLU A 387 -20.51 12.36 3.82
N ASP A 388 -19.76 12.67 2.77
CA ASP A 388 -18.29 12.57 2.72
C ASP A 388 -17.57 13.75 3.42
N ILE A 389 -16.31 13.54 3.81
CA ILE A 389 -15.41 14.56 4.38
C ILE A 389 -15.27 15.76 3.42
N ALA A 390 -15.34 15.51 2.12
CA ALA A 390 -15.25 16.49 1.05
C ALA A 390 -16.60 17.10 0.63
N SER A 391 -17.68 16.90 1.41
CA SER A 391 -19.04 17.39 1.10
C SER A 391 -19.14 18.88 0.79
N LYS A 392 -18.23 19.71 1.33
CA LYS A 392 -18.12 21.14 0.99
C LYS A 392 -17.85 21.43 -0.49
N PHE A 393 -17.37 20.45 -1.26
CA PHE A 393 -17.12 20.59 -2.69
C PHE A 393 -18.34 20.25 -3.56
N VAL A 394 -19.46 19.84 -2.96
CA VAL A 394 -20.70 19.53 -3.68
C VAL A 394 -21.49 20.82 -3.95
N HIS A 395 -21.67 21.17 -5.22
CA HIS A 395 -22.32 22.41 -5.64
C HIS A 395 -23.67 22.12 -6.34
N LEU A 396 -24.70 21.80 -5.55
CA LEU A 396 -26.04 21.49 -6.09
C LEU A 396 -26.71 22.67 -6.81
N ASP A 397 -26.32 23.88 -6.45
CA ASP A 397 -26.87 25.13 -6.98
C ASP A 397 -26.15 25.61 -8.25
N LYS A 398 -25.11 24.89 -8.72
CA LYS A 398 -24.43 25.26 -9.97
C LYS A 398 -25.42 25.22 -11.14
N PRO A 399 -25.34 26.14 -12.11
CA PRO A 399 -26.35 26.26 -13.16
C PRO A 399 -26.36 25.05 -14.12
N VAL A 400 -25.18 24.50 -14.40
CA VAL A 400 -24.99 23.34 -15.26
C VAL A 400 -25.50 22.08 -14.56
N ASP A 401 -26.14 21.19 -15.32
CA ASP A 401 -26.55 19.89 -14.81
C ASP A 401 -25.33 18.98 -14.60
N PHE A 402 -25.45 17.95 -13.77
CA PHE A 402 -24.38 16.96 -13.60
C PHE A 402 -24.95 15.58 -13.22
N VAL A 403 -24.18 14.53 -13.48
CA VAL A 403 -24.61 13.16 -13.19
C VAL A 403 -24.91 13.00 -11.70
N GLY A 404 -26.13 12.58 -11.35
CA GLY A 404 -26.56 12.40 -9.94
C GLY A 404 -27.11 13.64 -9.24
N LYS A 405 -27.16 14.81 -9.90
CA LYS A 405 -27.64 16.07 -9.30
C LYS A 405 -29.04 15.96 -8.69
N GLU A 406 -29.99 15.38 -9.41
CA GLU A 406 -31.37 15.25 -8.94
C GLU A 406 -31.50 14.28 -7.76
N ALA A 407 -30.70 13.20 -7.75
CA ALA A 407 -30.67 12.29 -6.61
C ALA A 407 -30.09 12.98 -5.36
N LEU A 408 -28.99 13.72 -5.51
CA LEU A 408 -28.39 14.48 -4.40
C LEU A 408 -29.31 15.59 -3.88
N LYS A 409 -30.08 16.27 -4.73
CA LYS A 409 -31.10 17.23 -4.30
C LYS A 409 -32.18 16.55 -3.44
N LYS A 410 -32.65 15.37 -3.84
CA LYS A 410 -33.62 14.58 -3.06
C LYS A 410 -33.03 14.15 -1.71
N ILE A 411 -31.79 13.68 -1.69
CA ILE A 411 -31.08 13.31 -0.45
C ILE A 411 -30.96 14.53 0.47
N LYS A 412 -30.54 15.68 -0.04
CA LYS A 412 -30.44 16.93 0.74
C LYS A 412 -31.80 17.36 1.29
N ALA A 413 -32.87 17.28 0.49
CA ALA A 413 -34.23 17.62 0.91
C ALA A 413 -34.79 16.68 1.98
N ALA A 414 -34.46 15.38 1.92
CA ALA A 414 -34.86 14.37 2.91
C ALA A 414 -34.03 14.41 4.21
N GLY A 415 -32.94 15.17 4.20
CA GLY A 415 -31.94 15.23 5.27
C GLY A 415 -30.91 14.11 5.14
N VAL A 416 -29.65 14.50 5.06
CA VAL A 416 -28.49 13.59 4.99
C VAL A 416 -28.47 12.68 6.22
N LYS A 417 -28.35 11.36 6.00
CA LYS A 417 -28.57 10.35 7.06
C LYS A 417 -27.28 9.86 7.72
N ARG A 418 -26.14 9.97 7.05
CA ARG A 418 -24.83 9.60 7.59
C ARG A 418 -23.82 10.74 7.41
N HIS A 419 -22.66 10.62 8.01
CA HIS A 419 -21.53 11.50 7.75
C HIS A 419 -20.21 10.83 8.14
N SER A 420 -19.11 11.34 7.61
CA SER A 420 -17.76 10.93 7.99
C SER A 420 -17.31 11.59 9.29
N VAL A 421 -16.68 10.81 10.18
CA VAL A 421 -16.09 11.30 11.45
C VAL A 421 -14.71 10.68 11.69
N GLY A 422 -13.91 11.39 12.49
CA GLY A 422 -12.67 10.83 13.03
C GLY A 422 -12.95 10.03 14.30
N LEU A 423 -12.05 9.11 14.64
CA LEU A 423 -12.10 8.30 15.85
C LEU A 423 -10.76 8.33 16.55
N PHE A 424 -10.79 8.53 17.85
CA PHE A 424 -9.69 8.31 18.75
C PHE A 424 -9.87 6.94 19.42
N ILE A 425 -9.03 5.97 19.07
CA ILE A 425 -9.18 4.58 19.48
C ILE A 425 -8.31 4.33 20.72
N GLU A 426 -8.88 3.72 21.76
CA GLU A 426 -8.25 3.52 23.08
C GLU A 426 -7.44 2.22 23.17
N ALA A 427 -6.88 1.77 22.06
CA ALA A 427 -6.03 0.59 21.97
C ALA A 427 -5.15 0.68 20.72
N GLU A 428 -4.08 -0.11 20.67
CA GLU A 428 -3.39 -0.36 19.40
C GLU A 428 -4.34 -1.01 18.39
N VAL A 429 -4.21 -0.60 17.13
CA VAL A 429 -5.02 -1.15 16.04
C VAL A 429 -4.15 -2.01 15.12
N PRO A 430 -4.62 -3.20 14.73
CA PRO A 430 -3.98 -3.94 13.64
C PRO A 430 -4.18 -3.19 12.31
N ARG A 431 -3.49 -3.65 11.26
CA ARG A 431 -3.77 -3.19 9.89
C ARG A 431 -5.24 -3.47 9.57
N LEU A 432 -5.96 -2.45 9.10
CA LEU A 432 -7.33 -2.61 8.63
C LEU A 432 -7.34 -3.52 7.39
N GLU A 433 -7.92 -4.70 7.56
CA GLU A 433 -8.02 -5.75 6.55
C GLU A 433 -9.39 -5.75 5.85
N TRP A 434 -10.44 -5.36 6.57
CA TRP A 434 -11.81 -5.12 6.07
C TRP A 434 -12.48 -4.04 6.94
N PHE A 435 -13.70 -3.61 6.58
CA PHE A 435 -14.42 -2.59 7.36
C PHE A 435 -14.97 -3.16 8.68
N TRP A 436 -14.79 -2.41 9.77
CA TRP A 436 -15.22 -2.85 11.10
C TRP A 436 -16.53 -2.18 11.53
N SER A 437 -17.42 -2.93 12.19
CA SER A 437 -18.70 -2.39 12.64
C SER A 437 -18.50 -1.42 13.81
N LEU A 438 -19.18 -0.27 13.77
CA LEU A 438 -19.21 0.70 14.87
C LEU A 438 -20.56 0.62 15.59
N ARG A 439 -20.54 0.56 16.92
CA ARG A 439 -21.74 0.40 17.75
C ARG A 439 -21.77 1.37 18.92
N ASN A 440 -22.98 1.66 19.39
CA ASN A 440 -23.25 2.26 20.69
C ASN A 440 -24.30 1.42 21.45
N ASP A 441 -24.81 1.93 22.56
CA ASP A 441 -25.81 1.24 23.39
C ASP A 441 -27.11 0.91 22.65
N LYS A 442 -27.43 1.63 21.56
CA LYS A 442 -28.63 1.43 20.74
C LYS A 442 -28.44 0.41 19.61
N GLY A 443 -27.20 -0.01 19.33
CA GLY A 443 -26.90 -0.97 18.26
C GLY A 443 -25.79 -0.51 17.33
N ARG A 444 -25.84 -0.94 16.06
CA ARG A 444 -24.88 -0.52 15.02
C ARG A 444 -25.21 0.90 14.59
N VAL A 445 -24.19 1.75 14.52
CA VAL A 445 -24.31 3.18 14.18
C VAL A 445 -23.37 3.61 13.06
N GLY A 446 -22.61 2.68 12.48
CA GLY A 446 -21.69 2.99 11.41
C GLY A 446 -20.66 1.89 11.16
N GLU A 447 -19.58 2.29 10.51
CA GLU A 447 -18.45 1.43 10.22
C GLU A 447 -17.14 2.21 10.10
N VAL A 448 -16.06 1.62 10.60
CA VAL A 448 -14.69 2.11 10.46
C VAL A 448 -14.16 1.70 9.09
N ARG A 449 -13.65 2.68 8.35
CA ARG A 449 -13.17 2.55 6.96
C ARG A 449 -11.67 2.79 6.84
N TRP A 450 -11.07 3.44 7.84
CA TRP A 450 -9.62 3.52 8.03
C TRP A 450 -9.29 3.36 9.51
N ALA A 451 -8.19 2.68 9.81
CA ALA A 451 -7.60 2.61 11.14
C ALA A 451 -6.08 2.53 11.02
N ALA A 452 -5.37 3.33 11.81
CA ALA A 452 -3.91 3.31 11.85
C ALA A 452 -3.38 3.88 13.17
N HIS A 453 -2.15 3.51 13.53
CA HIS A 453 -1.40 4.24 14.55
C HIS A 453 -0.93 5.58 13.96
N SER A 454 -1.21 6.69 14.66
CA SER A 454 -0.64 8.00 14.36
C SER A 454 0.67 8.18 15.12
N PHE A 455 1.74 8.41 14.37
CA PHE A 455 3.04 8.72 14.95
C PHE A 455 3.08 10.15 15.50
N ALA A 456 2.39 11.10 14.87
CA ALA A 456 2.34 12.48 15.34
C ALA A 456 1.63 12.62 16.70
N LEU A 457 0.58 11.84 16.93
CA LEU A 457 -0.23 11.90 18.15
C LEU A 457 0.06 10.76 19.13
N ASN A 458 0.95 9.83 18.75
CA ASN A 458 1.28 8.61 19.49
C ASN A 458 0.04 7.87 20.00
N ARG A 459 -0.95 7.68 19.11
CA ARG A 459 -2.22 7.01 19.42
C ARG A 459 -2.88 6.44 18.17
N SER A 460 -3.77 5.48 18.34
CA SER A 460 -4.56 4.93 17.24
C SER A 460 -5.69 5.88 16.83
N LEU A 461 -5.83 6.06 15.52
CA LEU A 461 -6.86 6.84 14.86
C LEU A 461 -7.72 5.94 13.98
N GLY A 462 -8.93 6.40 13.69
CA GLY A 462 -9.74 5.84 12.61
C GLY A 462 -10.60 6.87 11.92
N ILE A 463 -11.04 6.56 10.71
CA ILE A 463 -12.05 7.35 9.99
C ILE A 463 -13.24 6.43 9.76
N ALA A 464 -14.44 6.89 10.11
CA ALA A 464 -15.66 6.11 10.04
C ALA A 464 -16.76 6.84 9.27
N ILE A 465 -17.69 6.07 8.73
CA ILE A 465 -18.98 6.56 8.23
C ILE A 465 -20.02 6.20 9.29
N VAL A 466 -20.73 7.19 9.83
CA VAL A 466 -21.64 7.02 10.97
C VAL A 466 -22.99 7.66 10.72
N ASP A 467 -24.01 7.19 11.43
CA ASP A 467 -25.33 7.81 11.41
C ASP A 467 -25.26 9.28 11.83
N SER A 468 -26.12 10.10 11.24
CA SER A 468 -26.20 11.56 11.45
C SER A 468 -26.47 11.98 12.89
N GLU A 469 -26.95 11.07 13.74
CA GLU A 469 -27.14 11.31 15.18
C GLU A 469 -25.82 11.36 15.95
N ILE A 470 -24.77 10.69 15.46
CA ILE A 470 -23.46 10.66 16.11
C ILE A 470 -22.81 12.04 16.06
N LYS A 471 -22.17 12.45 17.15
CA LYS A 471 -21.51 13.74 17.32
C LYS A 471 -20.09 13.57 17.86
N GLU A 472 -19.27 14.60 17.66
CA GLU A 472 -17.99 14.73 18.35
C GLU A 472 -18.17 14.59 19.87
N GLY A 473 -17.29 13.83 20.51
CA GLY A 473 -17.34 13.48 21.93
C GLY A 473 -18.15 12.23 22.26
N ASP A 474 -18.94 11.69 21.33
CA ASP A 474 -19.68 10.44 21.57
C ASP A 474 -18.74 9.26 21.78
N ARG A 475 -19.15 8.34 22.66
CA ARG A 475 -18.44 7.09 22.93
C ARG A 475 -19.05 5.94 22.14
N VAL A 476 -18.17 5.20 21.46
CA VAL A 476 -18.54 4.11 20.55
C VAL A 476 -17.62 2.90 20.78
N THR A 477 -18.11 1.72 20.38
CA THR A 477 -17.36 0.47 20.39
C THR A 477 -17.14 0.01 18.96
N ILE A 478 -15.89 -0.29 18.62
CA ILE A 478 -15.48 -0.89 17.36
C ILE A 478 -15.45 -2.41 17.56
N GLU A 479 -16.16 -3.15 16.71
CA GLU A 479 -16.09 -4.61 16.67
C GLU A 479 -15.07 -5.06 15.63
N THR A 480 -13.90 -5.49 16.10
CA THR A 480 -12.81 -6.03 15.26
C THR A 480 -12.80 -7.56 15.34
N PRO A 481 -12.06 -8.24 14.44
CA PRO A 481 -11.90 -9.70 14.50
C PRO A 481 -11.16 -10.18 15.74
N TYR A 482 -10.43 -9.28 16.40
CA TYR A 482 -9.61 -9.55 17.59
C TYR A 482 -10.30 -9.14 18.90
N GLY A 483 -11.51 -8.60 18.82
CA GLY A 483 -12.29 -8.16 19.98
C GLY A 483 -12.84 -6.75 19.84
N LYS A 484 -13.40 -6.26 20.94
CA LYS A 484 -14.05 -4.94 21.00
C LYS A 484 -13.04 -3.88 21.44
N LEU A 485 -13.00 -2.76 20.74
CA LEU A 485 -12.17 -1.60 21.09
C LEU A 485 -13.06 -0.40 21.43
N ALA A 486 -12.73 0.33 22.48
CA ALA A 486 -13.40 1.60 22.78
C ALA A 486 -12.82 2.73 21.93
N ALA A 487 -13.68 3.66 21.50
CA ALA A 487 -13.27 4.85 20.78
C ALA A 487 -14.14 6.05 21.14
N GLU A 488 -13.56 7.24 20.96
CA GLU A 488 -14.23 8.53 21.06
C GLU A 488 -14.31 9.17 19.68
N VAL A 489 -15.49 9.70 19.33
CA VAL A 489 -15.71 10.40 18.06
C VAL A 489 -15.05 11.78 18.10
N THR A 490 -14.32 12.12 17.05
CA THR A 490 -13.62 13.40 16.90
C THR A 490 -13.73 13.95 15.47
N THR A 491 -13.13 15.12 15.23
CA THR A 491 -13.12 15.79 13.93
C THR A 491 -11.91 15.39 13.08
N ILE A 492 -12.01 15.69 11.79
CA ILE A 492 -10.97 15.47 10.78
C ILE A 492 -10.59 16.84 10.19
N PRO A 493 -9.30 17.16 9.98
CA PRO A 493 -8.10 16.35 10.22
C PRO A 493 -7.71 16.26 11.69
N PHE A 494 -6.89 15.26 12.04
CA PHE A 494 -6.39 15.04 13.41
C PHE A 494 -5.16 15.90 13.73
N VAL A 495 -4.38 16.29 12.72
CA VAL A 495 -3.18 17.11 12.86
C VAL A 495 -3.22 18.35 11.97
N SER A 496 -2.74 19.48 12.48
CA SER A 496 -2.81 20.80 11.84
C SER A 496 -1.88 20.92 10.63
N LYS A 497 -2.25 21.61 9.54
CA LYS A 497 -1.43 21.69 8.31
C LYS A 497 0.04 22.11 8.49
N SER A 498 0.37 22.80 9.59
CA SER A 498 1.71 23.26 9.93
C SER A 498 2.55 22.28 10.75
N SER A 499 1.96 21.20 11.29
CA SER A 499 2.64 20.18 12.10
C SER A 499 3.03 18.98 11.29
#